data_AF-A0A6C0JFT4-F1
#
_entry.id   AF-A0A6C0JFT4-F1
#
_cell.length_a   1.000
_cell.length_b   1.000
_cell.length_c   1.000
_cell.angle_alpha   90.00
_cell.angle_beta   90.00
_cell.angle_gamma   90.00
#
_symmetry.space_group_name_H-M   'P 1'
#
loop_
_entity.id
_entity.type
_entity.pdbx_description
1 polymer ?
#
loop_
_entity_poly.entity_id
_entity_poly.type
_entity_poly.pdbx_seq_one_letter_code
_entity_poly.pdbx_strand_id
1 'polypeptide(L)'
;MNIYPSIFDYMLKQLDDNIKYLNTSKAFAAFIMILMNIGSRYVNVKFSDTQEVYLRHVFSKNVLVFAISWLGSRDIYLAIIITVMFTLIVDVFLNDESDYSIVPENTTIKYTKQLDLDGDGKLSKDEIEKAKDILKRATKLENKSKHLNALQKFKVSDTYMFPN
;
A
#
# COMPACT_ATOMS: atom_id res chain seq x y z
N MET A 1 -27.36 30.55 -28.44
CA MET A 1 -28.41 29.58 -28.09
C MET A 1 -28.14 28.33 -28.92
N ASN A 2 -27.41 27.36 -28.37
CA ASN A 2 -27.17 26.08 -29.06
C ASN A 2 -28.38 25.18 -28.79
N ILE A 3 -29.17 24.92 -29.83
CA ILE A 3 -30.47 24.26 -29.74
C ILE A 3 -30.36 22.73 -29.92
N TYR A 4 -29.15 22.18 -30.07
CA TYR A 4 -28.94 20.74 -30.21
C TYR A 4 -28.01 20.20 -29.13
N PRO A 5 -28.44 19.19 -28.35
CA PRO A 5 -27.53 18.49 -27.46
C PRO A 5 -26.41 17.90 -28.31
N SER A 6 -25.18 18.15 -27.88
CA SER A 6 -24.02 17.55 -28.49
C SER A 6 -24.06 16.03 -28.29
N ILE A 7 -23.35 15.27 -29.13
CA ILE A 7 -23.17 13.82 -28.95
C ILE A 7 -22.71 13.51 -27.50
N PHE A 8 -21.91 14.39 -26.92
CA PHE A 8 -21.46 14.31 -25.54
C PHE A 8 -22.61 14.37 -24.53
N ASP A 9 -23.60 15.25 -24.72
CA ASP A 9 -24.76 15.36 -23.83
C ASP A 9 -25.63 14.09 -23.88
N TYR A 10 -25.76 13.48 -25.06
CA TYR A 10 -26.45 12.19 -25.21
C TYR A 10 -25.72 11.06 -24.47
N MET A 11 -24.39 11.02 -24.59
CA MET A 11 -23.56 10.04 -23.87
C MET A 11 -23.67 10.21 -22.35
N LEU A 12 -23.61 11.45 -21.85
CA LEU A 12 -23.76 11.75 -20.42
C LEU A 12 -25.14 11.35 -19.90
N LYS A 13 -26.20 11.63 -20.66
CA LYS A 13 -27.55 11.25 -20.28
C LYS A 13 -27.71 9.73 -20.19
N GLN A 14 -27.19 9.01 -21.19
CA GLN A 14 -27.26 7.55 -21.19
C GLN A 14 -26.48 6.92 -20.02
N LEU A 15 -25.34 7.51 -19.67
CA LEU A 15 -24.56 7.12 -18.50
C LEU A 15 -25.33 7.37 -17.19
N ASP A 16 -25.94 8.55 -17.04
CA ASP A 16 -26.74 8.90 -15.87
C ASP A 16 -27.97 7.99 -15.69
N ASP A 17 -28.67 7.69 -16.78
CA ASP A 17 -29.81 6.77 -16.78
C ASP A 17 -29.39 5.36 -16.33
N ASN A 18 -28.25 4.86 -16.81
CA ASN A 18 -27.69 3.59 -16.37
C ASN A 18 -27.28 3.60 -14.88
N ILE A 19 -26.71 4.71 -14.40
CA ILE A 19 -26.33 4.87 -12.99
C ILE A 19 -27.57 4.86 -12.08
N LYS A 20 -28.62 5.58 -12.45
CA LYS A 20 -29.90 5.57 -11.72
C LYS A 20 -30.51 4.17 -11.65
N TYR A 21 -30.43 3.43 -12.74
CA TYR A 21 -30.86 2.03 -12.77
C TYR A 21 -30.04 1.17 -11.80
N LEU A 22 -28.71 1.33 -11.77
CA LEU A 22 -27.84 0.59 -10.85
C LEU A 22 -28.10 0.94 -9.38
N ASN A 23 -28.30 2.22 -9.05
CA ASN A 23 -28.59 2.68 -7.69
C ASN A 23 -29.84 2.01 -7.09
N THR A 24 -30.84 1.74 -7.92
CA THR A 24 -32.10 1.10 -7.50
C THR A 24 -32.10 -0.43 -7.66
N SER A 25 -31.10 -0.99 -8.34
CA SER A 25 -31.02 -2.42 -8.61
C SER A 25 -30.75 -3.25 -7.34
N LYS A 26 -31.61 -4.24 -7.11
CA LYS A 26 -31.44 -5.26 -6.05
C LYS A 26 -30.28 -6.21 -6.36
N ALA A 27 -30.05 -6.52 -7.63
CA ALA A 27 -28.93 -7.36 -8.04
C ALA A 27 -27.60 -6.66 -7.77
N PHE A 28 -27.51 -5.37 -8.09
CA PHE A 28 -26.32 -4.57 -7.78
C PHE A 28 -26.13 -4.44 -6.26
N ALA A 29 -27.23 -4.28 -5.49
CA ALA A 29 -27.18 -4.30 -4.03
C ALA A 29 -26.58 -5.59 -3.46
N ALA A 30 -27.07 -6.74 -3.93
CA ALA A 30 -26.58 -8.04 -3.51
C ALA A 30 -25.11 -8.23 -3.89
N PHE A 31 -24.71 -7.78 -5.08
CA PHE A 31 -23.32 -7.79 -5.51
C PHE A 31 -22.42 -6.97 -4.58
N ILE A 32 -22.78 -5.72 -4.26
CA ILE A 32 -22.00 -4.87 -3.35
C ILE A 32 -21.93 -5.48 -1.94
N MET A 33 -23.00 -6.12 -1.46
CA MET A 33 -23.00 -6.81 -0.16
C MET A 33 -22.02 -7.99 -0.13
N ILE A 34 -21.93 -8.77 -1.21
CA ILE A 34 -20.93 -9.85 -1.36
C ILE A 34 -19.53 -9.25 -1.46
N LEU A 35 -19.35 -8.20 -2.26
CA LEU A 35 -18.08 -7.49 -2.43
C LEU A 35 -17.54 -6.98 -1.09
N MET A 36 -18.41 -6.43 -0.23
CA MET A 36 -18.03 -5.97 1.10
C MET A 36 -17.59 -7.12 2.02
N ASN A 37 -18.23 -8.29 1.91
CA ASN A 37 -17.82 -9.50 2.64
C ASN A 37 -16.49 -10.08 2.14
N ILE A 38 -16.18 -9.95 0.85
CA ILE A 38 -14.85 -10.31 0.32
C ILE A 38 -13.81 -9.31 0.81
N GLY A 39 -14.17 -8.02 0.87
CA GLY A 39 -13.30 -6.96 1.40
C GLY A 39 -13.04 -7.05 2.90
N SER A 40 -13.98 -7.55 3.71
CA SER A 40 -13.71 -7.84 5.14
C SER A 40 -12.79 -9.06 5.34
N ARG A 41 -12.69 -9.92 4.31
CA ARG A 41 -11.91 -11.15 4.30
C ARG A 41 -10.85 -11.11 3.21
N TYR A 42 -9.86 -10.23 3.36
CA TYR A 42 -8.52 -10.37 2.74
C TYR A 42 -7.80 -11.71 3.04
N VAL A 43 -8.47 -12.71 3.64
CA VAL A 43 -7.87 -13.78 4.44
C VAL A 43 -8.07 -15.18 3.86
N ASN A 44 -8.89 -15.42 2.83
CA ASN A 44 -9.08 -16.81 2.35
C ASN A 44 -9.56 -17.03 0.91
N VAL A 45 -9.36 -16.07 0.01
CA VAL A 45 -9.48 -16.35 -1.43
C VAL A 45 -8.08 -16.69 -1.92
N LYS A 46 -7.87 -17.92 -2.40
CA LYS A 46 -6.59 -18.37 -2.98
C LYS A 46 -6.40 -17.70 -4.35
N PHE A 47 -5.96 -16.45 -4.34
CA PHE A 47 -5.46 -15.77 -5.53
C PHE A 47 -4.08 -16.35 -5.89
N SER A 48 -3.70 -16.34 -7.17
CA SER A 48 -2.30 -16.64 -7.52
C SER A 48 -1.39 -15.53 -7.01
N ASP A 49 -0.10 -15.82 -6.81
CA ASP A 49 0.88 -14.84 -6.29
C ASP A 49 0.85 -13.51 -7.08
N THR A 50 0.60 -13.56 -8.39
CA THR A 50 0.47 -12.38 -9.25
C THR A 50 -0.85 -11.61 -9.02
N GLN A 51 -1.96 -12.32 -8.82
CA GLN A 51 -3.27 -11.72 -8.56
C GLN A 51 -3.31 -11.07 -7.18
N GLU A 52 -2.64 -11.68 -6.20
CA GLU A 52 -2.54 -11.18 -4.84
C GLU A 52 -1.80 -9.84 -4.80
N VAL A 53 -0.65 -9.71 -5.48
CA VAL A 53 0.11 -8.46 -5.54
C VAL A 53 -0.72 -7.32 -6.16
N TYR A 54 -1.43 -7.58 -7.26
CA TYR A 54 -2.27 -6.57 -7.91
C TYR A 54 -3.47 -6.13 -7.05
N LEU A 55 -4.18 -7.09 -6.45
CA LEU A 55 -5.34 -6.81 -5.61
C LEU A 55 -4.96 -6.10 -4.32
N ARG A 56 -3.81 -6.44 -3.74
CA ARG A 56 -3.32 -5.91 -2.46
C ARG A 56 -2.90 -4.44 -2.54
N HIS A 57 -2.40 -3.96 -3.68
CA HIS A 57 -1.87 -2.59 -3.81
C HIS A 57 -2.92 -1.52 -4.17
N VAL A 58 -3.82 -1.78 -5.11
CA VAL A 58 -4.67 -0.71 -5.69
C VAL A 58 -6.15 -0.92 -5.42
N PHE A 59 -6.61 -2.16 -5.46
CA PHE A 59 -8.04 -2.47 -5.51
C PHE A 59 -8.66 -2.57 -4.13
N SER A 60 -7.84 -2.55 -3.09
CA SER A 60 -8.22 -3.23 -1.87
C SER A 60 -8.99 -2.34 -0.87
N LYS A 61 -8.37 -1.21 -0.53
CA LYS A 61 -8.91 -0.19 0.37
C LYS A 61 -10.00 0.66 -0.28
N ASN A 62 -9.78 1.12 -1.50
CA ASN A 62 -10.67 2.06 -2.19
C ASN A 62 -12.00 1.40 -2.59
N VAL A 63 -11.97 0.12 -3.00
CA VAL A 63 -13.21 -0.63 -3.34
C VAL A 63 -14.03 -0.91 -2.09
N LEU A 64 -13.40 -1.16 -0.93
CA LEU A 64 -14.11 -1.34 0.32
C LEU A 64 -14.79 -0.05 0.77
N VAL A 65 -14.09 1.08 0.71
CA VAL A 65 -14.64 2.40 1.03
C VAL A 65 -15.81 2.72 0.10
N PHE A 66 -15.63 2.52 -1.20
CA PHE A 66 -16.70 2.67 -2.18
C PHE A 66 -17.92 1.81 -1.84
N ALA A 67 -17.72 0.52 -1.54
CA ALA A 67 -18.79 -0.41 -1.22
C ALA A 67 -19.56 0.02 0.04
N ILE A 68 -18.88 0.46 1.10
CA ILE A 68 -19.49 0.94 2.34
C ILE A 68 -20.25 2.25 2.10
N SER A 69 -19.64 3.21 1.40
CA SER A 69 -20.27 4.49 1.09
C SER A 69 -21.52 4.31 0.22
N TRP A 70 -21.48 3.41 -0.78
CA TRP A 70 -22.64 3.09 -1.59
C TRP A 70 -23.71 2.32 -0.81
N LEU A 71 -23.33 1.40 0.08
CA LEU A 71 -24.28 0.66 0.90
C LEU A 71 -25.12 1.59 1.79
N GLY A 72 -24.49 2.63 2.37
CA GLY A 72 -25.18 3.61 3.20
C GLY A 72 -25.97 4.67 2.41
N SER A 73 -25.46 5.12 1.26
CA SER A 73 -26.08 6.21 0.49
C SER A 73 -27.04 5.75 -0.60
N ARG A 74 -26.86 4.54 -1.12
CA ARG A 74 -27.52 4.03 -2.34
C ARG A 74 -27.27 4.88 -3.59
N ASP A 75 -26.20 5.68 -3.60
CA ASP A 75 -25.85 6.59 -4.69
C ASP A 75 -24.38 6.41 -5.12
N ILE A 76 -24.18 5.94 -6.36
CA ILE A 76 -22.86 5.76 -6.97
C ILE A 76 -22.09 7.08 -7.05
N TYR A 77 -22.72 8.21 -7.36
CA TYR A 77 -22.01 9.48 -7.47
C TYR A 77 -21.44 9.90 -6.11
N LEU A 78 -22.26 9.82 -5.06
CA LEU A 78 -21.82 10.13 -3.70
C LEU A 78 -20.72 9.15 -3.23
N ALA A 79 -20.86 7.86 -3.53
CA ALA A 79 -19.87 6.86 -3.16
C ALA A 79 -18.50 7.09 -3.83
N ILE A 80 -18.48 7.48 -5.11
CA ILE A 80 -17.24 7.84 -5.82
C ILE A 80 -16.61 9.08 -5.19
N ILE A 81 -17.40 10.14 -4.96
CA ILE A 81 -16.89 11.38 -4.35
C ILE A 81 -16.28 11.09 -2.97
N ILE A 82 -16.96 10.33 -2.12
CA ILE A 82 -16.45 9.96 -0.80
C ILE A 82 -15.18 9.14 -0.92
N THR A 83 -15.11 8.20 -1.87
CA THR A 83 -13.91 7.38 -2.08
C THR A 83 -12.72 8.23 -2.50
N VAL A 84 -12.91 9.16 -3.43
CA VAL A 84 -11.85 10.08 -3.87
C VAL A 84 -11.40 10.97 -2.72
N MET A 85 -12.33 11.55 -1.96
CA MET A 85 -12.01 12.38 -0.80
C MET A 85 -11.26 11.58 0.27
N PHE A 86 -11.68 10.35 0.54
CA PHE A 86 -10.99 9.44 1.45
C PHE A 86 -9.57 9.15 0.98
N THR A 87 -9.38 8.81 -0.31
CA THR A 87 -8.06 8.54 -0.86
C THR A 87 -7.16 9.78 -0.76
N LEU A 88 -7.67 10.98 -1.04
CA LEU A 88 -6.90 12.22 -0.86
C LEU A 88 -6.50 12.44 0.61
N ILE A 89 -7.42 12.22 1.54
CA ILE A 89 -7.12 12.34 2.98
C ILE A 89 -6.04 11.35 3.41
N VAL A 90 -6.18 10.08 3.05
CA VAL A 90 -5.25 9.05 3.51
C VAL A 90 -3.91 9.12 2.80
N ASP A 91 -3.91 9.24 1.48
CA ASP A 91 -2.68 9.09 0.68
C ASP A 91 -1.92 10.41 0.48
N VAL A 92 -2.58 11.57 0.65
CA VAL A 92 -1.96 12.89 0.50
C VAL A 92 -1.79 13.59 1.84
N PHE A 93 -2.85 13.68 2.66
CA PHE A 93 -2.81 14.46 3.90
C PHE A 93 -2.29 13.68 5.12
N LEU A 94 -2.50 12.35 5.16
CA LEU A 94 -2.09 11.51 6.28
C LEU A 94 -0.91 10.59 5.98
N ASN A 95 -0.41 10.62 4.74
CA ASN A 95 0.76 9.88 4.33
C ASN A 95 2.01 10.68 4.72
N ASP A 96 2.88 10.09 5.53
CA ASP A 96 4.12 10.71 6.00
C ASP A 96 5.22 10.77 4.92
N GLU A 97 5.00 10.16 3.76
CA GLU A 97 5.87 10.27 2.58
C GLU A 97 5.36 11.32 1.57
N SER A 98 4.19 11.92 1.79
CA SER A 98 3.61 12.95 0.93
C SER A 98 4.11 14.34 1.33
N ASP A 99 4.47 15.17 0.35
CA ASP A 99 4.87 16.58 0.55
C ASP A 99 3.80 17.43 1.26
N TYR A 100 2.55 16.97 1.27
CA TYR A 100 1.40 17.66 1.86
C TYR A 100 0.91 17.01 3.17
N SER A 101 1.73 16.17 3.81
CA SER A 101 1.35 15.52 5.07
C SER A 101 1.08 16.53 6.18
N ILE A 102 -0.08 16.43 6.81
CA ILE A 102 -0.47 17.21 8.00
C ILE A 102 0.02 16.50 9.28
N VAL A 103 0.43 15.23 9.17
CA VAL A 103 0.93 14.45 10.31
C VAL A 103 2.27 15.07 10.75
N PRO A 104 2.40 15.49 12.02
CA PRO A 104 3.63 16.09 12.49
C PRO A 104 4.77 15.10 12.25
N GLU A 105 5.79 15.57 11.53
CA GLU A 105 7.02 14.84 11.22
C GLU A 105 7.83 14.68 12.52
N ASN A 106 7.31 13.91 13.47
CA ASN A 106 8.08 13.41 14.58
C ASN A 106 8.97 12.30 14.02
N THR A 107 10.06 12.73 13.37
CA THR A 107 11.12 11.88 12.82
C THR A 107 11.68 10.94 13.90
N THR A 108 11.64 11.36 15.17
CA THR A 108 11.97 10.50 16.31
C THR A 108 11.06 9.28 16.43
N ILE A 109 9.74 9.36 16.19
CA ILE A 109 8.81 8.20 16.27
C ILE A 109 9.08 7.15 15.18
N LYS A 110 9.41 7.58 13.96
CA LYS A 110 9.57 6.66 12.82
C LYS A 110 10.74 5.69 13.03
N TYR A 111 11.84 6.17 13.61
CA TYR A 111 13.00 5.34 13.95
C TYR A 111 12.94 4.75 15.36
N THR A 112 12.36 5.45 16.34
CA THR A 112 12.16 4.87 17.69
C THR A 112 11.29 3.63 17.61
N LYS A 113 10.18 3.59 16.86
CA LYS A 113 9.33 2.37 16.79
C LYS A 113 10.06 1.08 16.38
N GLN A 114 11.13 1.16 15.61
CA GLN A 114 11.92 -0.01 15.21
C GLN A 114 12.98 -0.41 16.27
N LEU A 115 13.31 0.51 17.17
CA LEU A 115 14.38 0.40 18.16
C LEU A 115 13.86 0.35 19.61
N ASP A 116 12.63 0.79 19.83
CA ASP A 116 11.85 0.82 21.06
C ASP A 116 11.21 -0.56 21.23
N LEU A 117 11.90 -1.40 22.02
CA LEU A 117 11.58 -2.80 22.27
C LEU A 117 10.51 -2.95 23.36
N ASP A 118 10.33 -1.94 24.21
CA ASP A 118 9.37 -1.96 25.31
C ASP A 118 8.10 -1.12 25.07
N GLY A 119 8.09 -0.31 24.01
CA GLY A 119 6.94 0.46 23.54
C GLY A 119 6.63 1.68 24.39
N ASP A 120 7.60 2.18 25.17
CA ASP A 120 7.41 3.34 26.06
C ASP A 120 7.52 4.70 25.34
N GLY A 121 7.87 4.69 24.05
CA GLY A 121 8.01 5.87 23.19
C GLY A 121 9.32 6.63 23.40
N LYS A 122 10.28 6.06 24.13
CA LYS A 122 11.63 6.60 24.37
C LYS A 122 12.67 5.57 23.95
N LEU A 123 13.89 6.05 23.74
CA LEU A 123 15.04 5.21 23.41
C LEU A 123 15.92 5.12 24.66
N SER A 124 15.82 4.00 25.37
CA SER A 124 16.64 3.75 26.55
C SER A 124 18.11 3.56 26.17
N LYS A 125 19.02 3.77 27.13
CA LYS A 125 20.45 3.53 26.91
C LYS A 125 20.73 2.08 26.52
N ASP A 126 19.97 1.13 27.06
CA ASP A 126 20.14 -0.30 26.85
C ASP A 126 19.74 -0.71 25.43
N GLU A 127 18.68 -0.11 24.87
CA GLU A 127 18.25 -0.35 23.49
C GLU A 127 19.26 0.20 22.49
N ILE A 128 19.79 1.40 22.77
CA ILE A 128 20.88 1.99 21.97
C ILE A 128 22.12 1.09 21.98
N GLU A 129 22.46 0.52 23.14
CA GLU A 129 23.63 -0.35 23.26
C GLU A 129 23.44 -1.68 22.52
N LYS A 130 22.26 -2.30 22.63
CA LYS A 130 21.92 -3.52 21.86
C LYS A 130 21.99 -3.26 20.36
N ALA A 131 21.46 -2.15 19.87
CA ALA A 131 21.52 -1.80 18.45
C ALA A 131 22.96 -1.63 17.96
N LYS A 132 23.83 -0.97 18.77
CA LYS A 132 25.26 -0.82 18.47
C LYS A 132 26.00 -2.15 18.43
N ASP A 133 25.68 -3.09 19.33
CA ASP A 133 26.32 -4.41 19.34
C ASP A 133 25.94 -5.24 18.09
N ILE A 134 24.66 -5.21 17.69
CA ILE A 134 24.21 -5.83 16.43
C ILE A 134 24.97 -5.25 15.24
N LEU A 135 25.10 -3.92 15.17
CA LEU A 135 25.82 -3.24 14.10
C LEU A 135 27.29 -3.68 14.05
N LYS A 136 27.96 -3.72 15.22
CA LYS A 136 29.35 -4.15 15.35
C LYS A 136 29.56 -5.59 14.87
N ARG A 137 28.63 -6.50 15.20
CA ARG A 137 28.67 -7.89 14.73
C ARG A 137 28.47 -7.96 13.21
N ALA A 138 27.52 -7.21 12.66
CA ALA A 138 27.27 -7.16 11.21
C ALA A 138 28.50 -6.66 10.43
N THR A 139 29.14 -5.58 10.88
CA THR A 139 30.36 -5.05 10.25
C THR A 139 31.51 -6.06 10.28
N LYS A 140 31.67 -6.80 11.38
CA LYS A 140 32.70 -7.85 11.47
C LYS A 140 32.45 -8.98 10.49
N LEU A 141 31.18 -9.37 10.29
CA LEU A 141 30.79 -10.38 9.31
C LEU A 141 31.04 -9.91 7.87
N GLU A 142 30.72 -8.65 7.57
CA GLU A 142 30.96 -8.04 6.26
C GLU A 142 32.46 -7.98 5.92
N ASN A 143 33.30 -7.57 6.87
CA ASN A 143 34.75 -7.53 6.65
C ASN A 143 35.33 -8.94 6.45
N LYS A 144 34.82 -9.93 7.19
CA LYS A 144 35.21 -11.33 7.01
C LYS A 144 34.79 -11.85 5.63
N SER A 145 33.58 -11.52 5.16
CA SER A 145 33.11 -11.96 3.84
C SER A 145 33.93 -11.31 2.72
N LYS A 146 34.23 -10.00 2.81
CA LYS A 146 35.12 -9.30 1.86
C LYS A 146 36.50 -9.94 1.79
N HIS A 147 37.08 -10.28 2.93
CA HIS A 147 38.38 -10.96 2.99
C HIS A 147 38.32 -12.35 2.36
N LEU A 148 37.30 -13.16 2.67
CA LEU A 148 37.11 -14.48 2.06
C LEU A 148 36.91 -14.41 0.54
N ASN A 149 36.14 -13.43 0.06
CA ASN A 149 35.93 -13.19 -1.37
C ASN A 149 37.23 -12.78 -2.07
N ALA A 150 38.09 -11.99 -1.41
CA ALA A 150 39.41 -11.64 -1.94
C ALA A 150 40.32 -12.89 -2.04
N LEU A 151 40.37 -13.72 -0.99
CA LEU A 151 41.14 -14.97 -1.00
C LEU A 151 40.67 -15.95 -2.09
N GLN A 152 39.37 -16.07 -2.31
CA GLN A 152 38.83 -16.89 -3.40
C GLN A 152 39.27 -16.38 -4.77
N LYS A 153 39.24 -15.06 -5.01
CA LYS A 153 39.73 -14.47 -6.27
C LYS A 153 41.21 -14.71 -6.49
N PHE A 154 42.04 -14.60 -5.45
CA PHE A 154 43.47 -14.92 -5.55
C PHE A 154 43.70 -16.40 -5.88
N LYS A 155 43.04 -17.33 -5.19
CA LYS A 155 43.19 -18.77 -5.44
C LYS A 155 42.76 -19.17 -6.87
N VAL A 156 41.70 -18.53 -7.38
CA VAL A 156 41.25 -18.72 -8.76
C VAL A 156 42.30 -18.18 -9.76
N SER A 157 42.87 -17.01 -9.51
CA SER A 157 43.96 -16.44 -10.33
C SER A 157 45.20 -17.33 -10.37
N ASP A 158 45.64 -17.86 -9.23
CA ASP A 158 46.82 -18.74 -9.15
C ASP A 158 46.62 -20.06 -9.89
N THR A 159 45.38 -20.57 -9.93
CA THR A 159 45.02 -21.80 -10.65
C THR A 159 45.16 -21.63 -12.18
N TYR A 160 45.06 -20.41 -12.71
CA TYR A 160 45.25 -20.10 -14.13
C TYR A 160 46.69 -19.67 -14.49
N MET A 161 47.53 -19.34 -13.51
CA MET A 161 48.91 -18.87 -13.73
C MET A 161 49.94 -20.00 -13.70
N PHE A 162 49.62 -21.14 -13.06
CA PHE A 162 50.43 -22.36 -13.07
C PHE A 162 49.54 -23.59 -13.38
N PRO A 163 49.22 -23.84 -14.66
CA PRO A 163 48.56 -25.08 -15.05
C PRO A 163 49.56 -26.24 -14.90
N ASN A 164 49.15 -27.31 -14.19
CA ASN A 164 49.88 -28.59 -14.15
C ASN A 164 49.95 -29.23 -15.53
#